data_AF-A0A9E3CUV1-F1
#
_entry.id   AF-A0A9E3CUV1-F1
#
_cell.length_a   1.000
_cell.length_b   1.000
_cell.length_c   1.000
_cell.angle_alpha   90.00
_cell.angle_beta   90.00
_cell.angle_gamma   90.00
#
_symmetry.space_group_name_H-M   'P 1'
#
loop_
_entity.id
_entity.type
_entity.pdbx_description
1 polymer ?
#
loop_
_entity_poly.entity_id
_entity_poly.type
_entity_poly.pdbx_seq_one_letter_code
_entity_poly.pdbx_strand_id
1 'polypeptide(L)'
;MPSRRWTLAAFCVLPLAAQAQAATPEAFLHAIYDPYLSTDFKGQPYWQASRFFTPELAKVVEDDMREAKQRAEVPKLDGDPFLDAQDWEIKNLAIVVETNGPKATGRVSFDNFGKRTEVTLYLVQSPAGWRVADIKAPSGTLSALYK
;
A
#
# COMPACT_ATOMS: atom_id res chain seq x y z
N MET A 1 26.17 -69.70 -0.42
CA MET A 1 25.72 -68.89 0.74
C MET A 1 26.93 -68.15 1.27
N PRO A 2 26.91 -66.80 1.40
CA PRO A 2 26.15 -66.14 2.47
C PRO A 2 25.36 -64.85 2.10
N SER A 3 24.31 -64.65 2.89
CA SER A 3 23.62 -63.42 3.36
C SER A 3 23.60 -62.11 2.54
N ARG A 4 22.40 -61.79 2.03
CA ARG A 4 21.99 -60.48 1.54
C ARG A 4 21.32 -59.70 2.68
N ARG A 5 22.02 -58.72 3.26
CA ARG A 5 21.45 -57.77 4.22
C ARG A 5 20.74 -56.66 3.44
N TRP A 6 19.45 -56.48 3.68
CA TRP A 6 18.67 -55.35 3.14
C TRP A 6 18.65 -54.24 4.19
N THR A 7 19.31 -53.12 3.90
CA THR A 7 19.15 -51.88 4.66
C THR A 7 18.11 -51.02 3.96
N LEU A 8 16.92 -50.90 4.55
CA LEU A 8 15.93 -49.88 4.22
C LEU A 8 16.47 -48.53 4.70
N ALA A 9 16.83 -47.65 3.77
CA ALA A 9 17.10 -46.25 4.07
C ALA A 9 15.76 -45.49 4.01
N ALA A 10 15.26 -45.07 5.18
CA ALA A 10 14.11 -44.18 5.27
C ALA A 10 14.55 -42.75 4.93
N PHE A 11 14.10 -42.24 3.78
CA PHE A 11 14.22 -40.83 3.42
C PHE A 11 13.16 -40.02 4.17
N CYS A 12 13.55 -39.36 5.26
CA CYS A 12 12.75 -38.29 5.85
C CYS A 12 12.84 -37.06 4.94
N VAL A 13 11.83 -36.85 4.10
CA VAL A 13 11.63 -35.57 3.40
C VAL A 13 10.90 -34.64 4.36
N LEU A 14 11.61 -33.69 4.97
CA LEU A 14 10.98 -32.58 5.68
C LEU A 14 10.41 -31.60 4.65
N PRO A 15 9.12 -31.24 4.70
CA PRO A 15 8.60 -30.18 3.86
C PRO A 15 9.17 -28.85 4.36
N LEU A 16 10.00 -28.19 3.54
CA LEU A 16 10.27 -26.76 3.72
C LEU A 16 8.95 -26.03 3.47
N ALA A 17 8.28 -25.61 4.54
CA ALA A 17 7.25 -24.59 4.44
C ALA A 17 7.92 -23.31 3.95
N ALA A 18 7.71 -22.96 2.69
CA ALA A 18 8.07 -21.65 2.17
C ALA A 18 7.22 -20.61 2.90
N GLN A 19 7.77 -20.01 3.97
CA GLN A 19 7.19 -18.79 4.53
C GLN A 19 7.31 -17.72 3.45
N ALA A 20 6.20 -17.36 2.82
CA ALA A 20 6.14 -16.18 1.98
C ALA A 20 6.62 -15.00 2.82
N GLN A 21 7.80 -14.48 2.50
CA GLN A 21 8.39 -13.38 3.22
C GLN A 21 7.43 -12.19 3.09
N ALA A 22 6.92 -11.69 4.22
CA ALA A 22 5.99 -10.58 4.20
C ALA A 22 6.65 -9.41 3.46
N ALA A 23 5.92 -8.80 2.52
CA ALA A 23 6.44 -7.66 1.76
C ALA A 23 6.97 -6.57 2.71
N THR A 24 8.08 -5.95 2.36
CA THR A 24 8.63 -4.84 3.13
C THR A 24 7.74 -3.59 2.96
N PRO A 25 7.79 -2.61 3.87
CA PRO A 25 7.01 -1.37 3.69
C PRO A 25 7.46 -0.59 2.43
N GLU A 26 8.74 -0.67 2.05
CA GLU A 26 9.25 -0.13 0.78
C GLU A 26 8.56 -0.79 -0.42
N ALA A 27 8.55 -2.13 -0.48
CA ALA A 27 7.90 -2.87 -1.56
C ALA A 27 6.39 -2.58 -1.62
N PHE A 28 5.75 -2.39 -0.47
CA PHE A 28 4.36 -1.98 -0.39
C PHE A 28 4.13 -0.59 -1.01
N LEU A 29 4.99 0.39 -0.72
CA LEU A 29 4.88 1.72 -1.33
C LEU A 29 5.19 1.71 -2.82
N HIS A 30 6.19 0.97 -3.28
CA HIS A 30 6.46 0.80 -4.72
C HIS A 30 5.27 0.20 -5.46
N ALA A 31 4.60 -0.80 -4.88
CA ALA A 31 3.38 -1.37 -5.45
C ALA A 31 2.22 -0.36 -5.57
N ILE A 32 2.21 0.69 -4.74
CA ILE A 32 1.25 1.80 -4.83
C ILE A 32 1.72 2.84 -5.85
N TYR A 33 2.99 3.23 -5.83
CA TYR A 33 3.46 4.42 -6.54
C TYR A 33 3.98 4.16 -7.96
N ASP A 34 4.63 3.02 -8.21
CA ASP A 34 5.22 2.71 -9.52
C ASP A 34 4.20 2.77 -10.68
N PRO A 35 2.93 2.31 -10.51
CA PRO A 35 1.93 2.41 -11.58
C PRO A 35 1.67 3.84 -12.07
N TYR A 36 1.83 4.87 -11.22
CA TYR A 36 1.60 6.26 -11.62
C TYR A 36 2.63 6.80 -12.62
N LEU A 37 3.76 6.10 -12.81
CA LEU A 37 4.73 6.42 -13.85
C LEU A 37 4.22 6.06 -15.26
N SER A 38 3.17 5.25 -15.36
CA SER A 38 2.53 4.92 -16.62
C SER A 38 1.43 5.92 -16.98
N THR A 39 1.45 6.40 -18.23
CA THR A 39 0.40 7.28 -18.78
C THR A 39 -0.95 6.59 -18.93
N ASP A 40 -0.96 5.25 -18.96
CA ASP A 40 -2.19 4.46 -19.11
C ASP A 40 -2.85 4.12 -17.77
N PHE A 41 -2.14 4.35 -16.66
CA PHE A 41 -2.67 4.10 -15.34
C PHE A 41 -3.85 5.05 -15.03
N LYS A 42 -4.92 4.49 -14.45
CA LYS A 42 -6.18 5.22 -14.18
C LYS A 42 -6.40 5.50 -12.69
N GLY A 43 -5.34 5.40 -11.90
CA GLY A 43 -5.39 5.56 -10.44
C GLY A 43 -5.62 4.26 -9.71
N GLN A 44 -5.46 4.29 -8.39
CA GLN A 44 -5.64 3.11 -7.55
C GLN A 44 -7.11 2.69 -7.46
N PRO A 45 -7.41 1.37 -7.40
CA PRO A 45 -8.78 0.89 -7.27
C PRO A 45 -9.37 1.16 -5.88
N TYR A 46 -9.91 2.36 -5.66
CA TYR A 46 -10.43 2.80 -4.36
C TYR A 46 -11.63 2.00 -3.83
N TRP A 47 -12.35 1.27 -4.69
CA TRP A 47 -13.35 0.28 -4.26
C TRP A 47 -12.72 -0.92 -3.51
N GLN A 48 -11.39 -0.95 -3.39
CA GLN A 48 -10.61 -1.90 -2.60
C GLN A 48 -9.77 -1.17 -1.56
N ALA A 49 -10.33 -0.15 -0.89
CA ALA A 49 -9.63 0.70 0.08
C ALA A 49 -8.87 -0.13 1.15
N SER A 50 -9.46 -1.25 1.59
CA SER A 50 -8.83 -2.21 2.52
C SER A 50 -7.51 -2.86 2.04
N ARG A 51 -7.18 -2.78 0.74
CA ARG A 51 -5.86 -3.17 0.21
C ARG A 51 -4.78 -2.17 0.62
N PHE A 52 -5.15 -0.91 0.78
CA PHE A 52 -4.22 0.19 1.00
C PHE A 52 -4.22 0.65 2.44
N PHE A 53 -5.40 0.88 3.01
CA PHE A 53 -5.56 1.57 4.28
C PHE A 53 -5.79 0.60 5.45
N THR A 54 -5.55 1.06 6.67
CA THR A 54 -5.98 0.32 7.87
C THR A 54 -7.50 0.15 7.87
N PRO A 55 -8.06 -0.84 8.59
CA PRO A 55 -9.51 -1.06 8.61
C PRO A 55 -10.31 0.21 8.96
N GLU A 56 -9.81 1.02 9.90
CA GLU A 56 -10.47 2.25 10.34
C GLU A 56 -10.47 3.31 9.22
N LEU A 57 -9.33 3.52 8.56
CA LEU A 57 -9.20 4.52 7.50
C LEU A 57 -9.90 4.06 6.21
N ALA A 58 -9.81 2.77 5.86
CA ALA A 58 -10.55 2.19 4.75
C ALA A 58 -12.06 2.39 4.92
N LYS A 59 -12.57 2.14 6.14
CA LYS A 59 -13.98 2.32 6.43
C LYS A 59 -14.46 3.74 6.19
N VAL A 60 -13.75 4.77 6.67
CA VAL A 60 -14.21 6.16 6.49
C VAL A 60 -14.14 6.61 5.03
N VAL A 61 -13.13 6.14 4.27
CA VAL A 61 -13.04 6.40 2.81
C VAL A 61 -14.19 5.71 2.07
N GLU A 62 -14.46 4.44 2.38
CA GLU A 62 -15.57 3.69 1.76
C GLU A 62 -16.94 4.26 2.13
N ASP A 63 -17.11 4.75 3.35
CA ASP A 63 -18.31 5.41 3.83
C ASP A 63 -18.55 6.73 3.06
N ASP A 64 -17.53 7.57 2.92
CA ASP A 64 -17.58 8.82 2.13
C ASP A 64 -17.99 8.59 0.68
N MET A 65 -17.30 7.66 -0.01
CA MET A 65 -17.62 7.31 -1.40
C MET A 65 -19.04 6.78 -1.56
N ARG A 66 -19.52 5.98 -0.59
CA ARG A 66 -20.87 5.41 -0.62
C ARG A 66 -21.93 6.49 -0.38
N GLU A 67 -21.73 7.36 0.60
CA GLU A 67 -22.67 8.44 0.93
C GLU A 67 -22.79 9.45 -0.21
N ALA A 68 -21.66 9.88 -0.78
CA ALA A 68 -21.62 10.76 -1.94
C ALA A 68 -22.40 10.17 -3.12
N LYS A 69 -22.20 8.88 -3.42
CA LYS A 69 -22.96 8.16 -4.46
C LYS A 69 -24.46 8.13 -4.18
N GLN A 70 -24.88 7.92 -2.93
CA GLN A 70 -26.30 7.89 -2.55
C GLN A 70 -26.97 9.26 -2.72
N ARG A 71 -26.22 10.33 -2.50
CA ARG A 71 -26.70 11.73 -2.59
C ARG A 71 -26.51 12.36 -3.98
N ALA A 72 -25.85 11.66 -4.90
CA ALA A 72 -25.38 12.24 -6.17
C ALA A 72 -24.51 13.50 -5.96
N GLU A 73 -23.67 13.46 -4.93
CA GLU A 73 -22.72 14.51 -4.55
C GLU A 73 -21.28 14.06 -4.84
N VAL A 74 -20.34 15.01 -4.74
CA VAL A 74 -18.90 14.73 -4.77
C VAL A 74 -18.47 14.27 -3.37
N PRO A 75 -17.66 13.20 -3.23
CA PRO A 75 -17.11 12.77 -1.94
C PRO A 75 -16.22 13.85 -1.32
N LYS A 76 -16.02 13.80 -0.01
CA LYS A 76 -15.06 14.69 0.67
C LYS A 76 -13.66 14.46 0.11
N LEU A 77 -13.29 13.21 -0.13
CA LEU A 77 -12.08 12.85 -0.86
C LEU A 77 -12.29 13.05 -2.36
N ASP A 78 -12.08 14.27 -2.82
CA ASP A 78 -12.21 14.66 -4.23
C ASP A 78 -10.86 14.70 -4.96
N GLY A 79 -10.22 13.53 -5.05
CA GLY A 79 -8.94 13.35 -5.71
C GLY A 79 -8.19 12.10 -5.25
N ASP A 80 -6.98 11.92 -5.78
CA ASP A 80 -6.09 10.84 -5.40
C ASP A 80 -5.32 11.20 -4.11
N PRO A 81 -5.54 10.50 -2.99
CA PRO A 81 -4.91 10.83 -1.72
C PRO A 81 -3.40 10.55 -1.70
N PHE A 82 -2.88 9.72 -2.62
CA PHE A 82 -1.45 9.43 -2.72
C PHE A 82 -0.69 10.51 -3.48
N LEU A 83 -1.40 11.31 -4.29
CA LEU A 83 -0.83 12.36 -5.12
C LEU A 83 -1.23 13.78 -4.70
N ASP A 84 -2.31 13.93 -3.93
CA ASP A 84 -2.94 15.22 -3.60
C ASP A 84 -3.39 15.96 -4.86
N ALA A 85 -4.00 15.24 -5.81
CA ALA A 85 -4.40 15.76 -7.12
C ALA A 85 -5.53 14.93 -7.76
N GLN A 86 -6.31 15.55 -8.67
CA GLN A 86 -7.30 14.85 -9.49
C GLN A 86 -6.70 14.30 -10.80
N ASP A 87 -5.85 15.09 -11.45
CA ASP A 87 -5.08 14.71 -12.63
C ASP A 87 -3.59 14.64 -12.29
N TRP A 88 -2.83 13.82 -13.02
CA TRP A 88 -1.40 13.68 -12.78
C TRP A 88 -0.55 13.48 -14.03
N GLU A 89 0.69 13.97 -13.93
CA GLU A 89 1.81 13.56 -14.76
C GLU A 89 3.03 13.41 -13.84
N ILE A 90 3.33 12.17 -13.44
CA ILE A 90 4.34 11.88 -12.42
C ILE A 90 5.71 11.64 -13.07
N LYS A 91 6.71 12.39 -12.60
CA LYS A 91 8.13 12.23 -12.95
C LYS A 91 8.97 12.25 -11.69
N ASN A 92 10.22 11.78 -11.80
CA ASN A 92 11.22 11.87 -10.73
C ASN A 92 10.73 11.30 -9.38
N LEU A 93 10.00 10.18 -9.42
CA LEU A 93 9.51 9.49 -8.23
C LEU A 93 10.68 8.98 -7.38
N ALA A 94 10.68 9.32 -6.11
CA ALA A 94 11.59 8.82 -5.10
C ALA A 94 10.82 8.44 -3.83
N ILE A 95 11.15 7.28 -3.27
CA ILE A 95 10.52 6.72 -2.07
C ILE A 95 11.62 6.45 -1.04
N VAL A 96 11.48 7.01 0.15
CA VAL A 96 12.36 6.75 1.29
C VAL A 96 11.50 6.23 2.44
N VAL A 97 11.90 5.12 3.05
CA VAL A 97 11.14 4.51 4.14
C VAL A 97 12.02 4.33 5.38
N GLU A 98 11.45 4.69 6.51
CA GLU A 98 12.03 4.50 7.83
C GLU A 98 11.16 3.51 8.60
N THR A 99 11.69 2.32 8.90
CA THR A 99 10.96 1.27 9.62
C THR A 99 11.30 1.30 11.11
N ASN A 100 10.28 1.20 11.96
CA ASN A 100 10.38 1.11 13.42
C ASN A 100 9.44 0.01 13.94
N GLY A 101 9.94 -1.23 14.00
CA GLY A 101 9.16 -2.40 14.41
C GLY A 101 7.93 -2.60 13.51
N PRO A 102 6.71 -2.67 14.07
CA PRO A 102 5.48 -2.86 13.29
C PRO A 102 4.96 -1.58 12.64
N LYS A 103 5.77 -0.51 12.59
CA LYS A 103 5.42 0.78 11.98
C LYS A 103 6.49 1.17 10.97
N ALA A 104 6.11 1.94 9.96
CA ALA A 104 7.06 2.59 9.07
C ALA A 104 6.54 3.98 8.66
N THR A 105 7.45 4.87 8.29
CA THR A 105 7.11 6.16 7.68
C THR A 105 7.74 6.20 6.30
N GLY A 106 6.90 6.33 5.28
CA GLY A 106 7.31 6.54 3.91
C GLY A 106 7.25 8.01 3.53
N ARG A 107 8.34 8.58 3.04
CA ARG A 107 8.36 9.88 2.39
C ARG A 107 8.47 9.66 0.89
N VAL A 108 7.45 10.10 0.16
CA VAL A 108 7.35 9.95 -1.28
C VAL A 108 7.41 11.34 -1.90
N SER A 109 8.33 11.52 -2.85
CA SER A 109 8.49 12.78 -3.57
C SER A 109 8.48 12.53 -5.06
N PHE A 110 7.89 13.46 -5.80
CA PHE A 110 7.77 13.40 -7.25
C PHE A 110 7.53 14.79 -7.82
N ASP A 111 7.74 14.95 -9.11
CA ASP A 111 7.23 16.10 -9.85
C ASP A 111 5.87 15.73 -10.44
N ASN A 112 4.83 16.51 -10.11
CA ASN A 112 3.52 16.42 -10.74
C ASN A 112 3.30 17.65 -11.62
N PHE A 113 3.17 17.46 -12.93
CA PHE A 113 3.12 18.56 -13.91
C PHE A 113 4.26 19.59 -13.74
N GLY A 114 5.46 19.10 -13.43
CA GLY A 114 6.65 19.93 -13.22
C GLY A 114 6.73 20.64 -11.86
N LYS A 115 5.75 20.47 -10.97
CA LYS A 115 5.80 20.96 -9.59
C LYS A 115 6.25 19.84 -8.65
N ARG A 116 7.29 20.10 -7.85
CA ARG A 116 7.72 19.18 -6.79
C ARG A 116 6.63 19.06 -5.72
N THR A 117 6.23 17.83 -5.43
CA THR A 117 5.29 17.46 -4.38
C THR A 117 5.93 16.42 -3.47
N GLU A 118 5.59 16.47 -2.18
CA GLU A 118 5.98 15.48 -1.17
C GLU A 118 4.74 15.02 -0.41
N VAL A 119 4.63 13.70 -0.23
CA VAL A 119 3.57 13.03 0.51
C VAL A 119 4.21 12.08 1.52
N THR A 120 3.78 12.17 2.78
CA THR A 120 4.22 11.28 3.85
C THR A 120 3.14 10.26 4.16
N LEU A 121 3.48 8.97 4.13
CA LEU A 121 2.61 7.86 4.48
C LEU A 121 3.03 7.26 5.82
N TYR A 122 2.09 7.19 6.75
CA TYR A 122 2.27 6.49 8.01
C TYR A 122 1.77 5.06 7.84
N LEU A 123 2.65 4.08 8.03
CA LEU A 123 2.38 2.68 7.76
C LEU A 123 2.35 1.86 9.04
N VAL A 124 1.52 0.82 9.06
CA VAL A 124 1.47 -0.19 10.12
C VAL A 124 1.47 -1.59 9.51
N GLN A 125 2.18 -2.51 10.16
CA GLN A 125 2.20 -3.92 9.79
C GLN A 125 0.97 -4.61 10.40
N SER A 126 0.19 -5.30 9.56
CA SER A 126 -0.93 -6.15 9.97
C SER A 126 -0.66 -7.61 9.58
N PRO A 127 -1.45 -8.57 10.08
CA PRO A 127 -1.40 -9.95 9.61
C PRO A 127 -1.65 -10.09 8.09
N ALA A 128 -2.33 -9.13 7.47
CA ALA A 128 -2.59 -9.07 6.03
C ALA A 128 -1.55 -8.24 5.25
N GLY A 129 -0.41 -7.92 5.86
CA GLY A 129 0.65 -7.08 5.31
C GLY A 129 0.58 -5.62 5.76
N TRP A 130 1.39 -4.76 5.15
CA TRP A 130 1.43 -3.33 5.46
C TRP A 130 0.15 -2.62 5.03
N ARG A 131 -0.26 -1.61 5.82
CA ARG A 131 -1.39 -0.72 5.53
C ARG A 131 -1.02 0.71 5.89
N VAL A 132 -1.60 1.65 5.15
CA VAL A 132 -1.53 3.09 5.38
C VAL A 132 -2.50 3.46 6.49
N ALA A 133 -1.98 3.94 7.61
CA ALA A 133 -2.75 4.43 8.75
C ALA A 133 -3.14 5.91 8.61
N ASP A 134 -2.32 6.71 7.91
CA ASP A 134 -2.67 8.07 7.51
C ASP A 134 -1.74 8.54 6.37
N ILE A 135 -2.17 9.57 5.66
CA ILE A 135 -1.38 10.26 4.65
C ILE A 135 -1.33 11.74 5.02
N LYS A 136 -0.15 12.34 4.95
CA LYS A 136 0.05 13.78 5.05
C LYS A 136 0.56 14.31 3.72
N ALA A 137 -0.22 15.19 3.12
CA ALA A 137 0.08 15.87 1.86
C ALA A 137 0.03 17.40 2.06
N PRO A 138 0.34 18.21 1.03
CA PRO A 138 0.25 19.67 1.12
C PRO A 138 -1.13 20.20 1.57
N SER A 139 -2.22 19.55 1.13
CA SER A 139 -3.60 19.93 1.52
C SER A 139 -3.98 19.60 2.97
N GLY A 140 -3.22 18.74 3.65
CA GLY A 140 -3.51 18.30 5.02
C GLY A 140 -3.27 16.82 5.23
N THR A 141 -3.90 16.25 6.27
CA THR A 141 -3.90 14.80 6.48
C THR A 141 -5.21 14.18 6.05
N LEU A 142 -5.16 12.97 5.47
CA LEU A 142 -6.35 12.27 5.00
C LEU A 142 -7.34 12.02 6.14
N SER A 143 -6.85 11.63 7.31
CA SER A 143 -7.71 11.45 8.50
C SER A 143 -8.42 12.72 8.96
N ALA A 144 -7.85 13.92 8.70
CA ALA A 144 -8.45 15.19 9.11
C ALA A 144 -9.60 15.62 8.19
N LEU A 145 -9.64 15.12 6.95
CA LEU A 145 -10.74 15.36 6.00
C LEU A 145 -12.10 14.85 6.52
N TYR A 146 -12.07 13.86 7.42
CA TYR A 146 -13.25 13.16 7.92
C TYR A 146 -13.68 13.57 9.33
N LYS A 147 -13.03 14.57 9.94
CA LYS A 147 -13.40 15.11 11.26
C LYS A 147 -14.33 16.30 11.12
#